data_AF-A0A524J5H4-F1
#
_entry.id   AF-A0A524J5H4-F1
#
_cell.length_a   1.000
_cell.length_b   1.000
_cell.length_c   1.000
_cell.angle_alpha   90.00
_cell.angle_beta   90.00
_cell.angle_gamma   90.00
#
_symmetry.space_group_name_H-M   'P 1'
#
loop_
_entity.id
_entity.type
_entity.pdbx_description
1 polymer ?
#
loop_
_entity_poly.entity_id
_entity_poly.type
_entity_poly.pdbx_seq_one_letter_code
_entity_poly.pdbx_strand_id
1 'polypeptide(L)'
;EVLVDTTMPDTNENCMRLAQFVAQEIVMDGKIPHASREAIQMIIDEARKRAKLMDNKDKALTLRLRELGGLIRAAGDVAIVEGAVLIEAKHIKEALKRARPVEEQIKEKYGSFLGGVAKDISGSERDSSPYHYWNQHVHDDKQGYR
;
A
#
# COMPACT_ATOMS: atom_id res chain seq x y z
N GLU A 1 -22.88 14.00 -18.28
CA GLU A 1 -21.84 13.37 -17.45
C GLU A 1 -20.52 14.09 -17.69
N VAL A 2 -19.70 14.30 -16.65
CA VAL A 2 -18.37 14.90 -16.81
C VAL A 2 -17.36 13.77 -16.89
N LEU A 3 -16.82 13.54 -18.09
CA LEU A 3 -15.70 12.64 -18.31
C LEU A 3 -14.43 13.35 -17.85
N VAL A 4 -13.74 12.74 -16.88
CA VAL A 4 -12.45 13.21 -16.36
C VAL A 4 -11.36 12.23 -16.77
N ASP A 5 -10.23 12.77 -17.19
CA ASP A 5 -9.05 11.96 -17.53
C ASP A 5 -8.52 11.24 -16.29
N THR A 6 -8.10 9.99 -16.46
CA THR A 6 -7.50 9.19 -15.38
C THR A 6 -5.99 9.35 -15.27
N THR A 7 -5.35 9.96 -16.27
CA THR A 7 -3.89 10.13 -16.33
C THR A 7 -3.51 11.46 -17.00
N MET A 8 -2.30 11.93 -16.73
CA MET A 8 -1.66 13.05 -17.42
C MET A 8 -0.26 12.66 -17.91
N PRO A 9 0.33 13.36 -18.91
CA PRO A 9 1.69 13.08 -19.37
C PRO A 9 2.74 13.23 -18.27
N ASP A 10 3.76 12.36 -18.26
CA ASP A 10 4.91 12.46 -17.36
C ASP A 10 5.91 13.50 -17.88
N THR A 11 5.66 14.76 -17.54
CA THR A 11 6.53 15.91 -17.83
C THR A 11 7.03 16.54 -16.54
N ASN A 12 8.11 17.32 -16.61
CA ASN A 12 8.62 18.06 -15.46
C ASN A 12 7.56 18.99 -14.84
N GLU A 13 6.76 19.66 -15.68
CA GLU A 13 5.67 20.52 -15.22
C GLU A 13 4.61 19.73 -14.43
N ASN A 14 4.20 18.57 -14.94
CA ASN A 14 3.22 17.71 -14.27
C ASN A 14 3.77 17.06 -13.00
N CYS A 15 5.06 16.75 -12.95
CA CYS A 15 5.75 16.35 -11.72
C CYS A 15 5.71 17.46 -10.66
N MET A 16 5.93 18.72 -11.07
CA MET A 16 5.83 19.87 -10.16
C MET A 16 4.39 20.09 -9.67
N ARG A 17 3.39 19.90 -10.54
CA ARG A 17 1.97 19.93 -10.13
C ARG A 17 1.64 18.83 -9.13
N LEU A 18 2.19 17.63 -9.30
CA LEU A 18 2.05 16.55 -8.32
C LEU A 18 2.74 16.88 -6.99
N ALA A 19 3.92 17.48 -7.02
CA ALA A 19 4.60 17.95 -5.81
C ALA A 19 3.78 19.05 -5.09
N GLN A 20 3.19 19.98 -5.85
CA GLN A 20 2.27 20.99 -5.32
C GLN A 20 1.03 20.34 -4.69
N PHE A 21 0.43 19.34 -5.35
CA PHE A 21 -0.67 18.56 -4.80
C PHE A 21 -0.30 17.90 -3.47
N VAL A 22 0.89 17.29 -3.36
CA VAL A 22 1.38 16.71 -2.09
C VAL A 22 1.45 17.76 -0.99
N ALA A 23 2.03 18.93 -1.29
CA ALA A 23 2.11 20.02 -0.32
C ALA A 23 0.73 20.51 0.11
N GLN A 24 -0.20 20.64 -0.83
CA GLN A 24 -1.59 21.04 -0.56
C GLN A 24 -2.32 20.03 0.31
N GLU A 25 -2.22 18.73 0.02
CA GLU A 25 -2.83 17.67 0.83
C GLU A 25 -2.33 17.70 2.27
N ILE A 26 -1.02 17.86 2.48
CA ILE A 26 -0.43 17.95 3.82
C ILE A 26 -0.97 19.18 4.57
N VAL A 27 -0.99 20.35 3.92
CA VAL A 27 -1.49 21.59 4.52
C VAL A 27 -2.99 21.50 4.83
N MET A 28 -3.77 20.88 3.94
CA MET A 28 -5.22 20.70 4.15
C MET A 28 -5.53 19.70 5.27
N ASP A 29 -4.74 18.63 5.41
CA ASP A 29 -4.90 17.68 6.50
C ASP A 29 -4.53 18.30 7.86
N GLY A 30 -3.43 19.05 7.91
CA GLY A 30 -3.02 19.85 9.07
C GLY A 30 -2.55 19.06 10.29
N LYS A 31 -2.48 17.72 10.21
CA LYS A 31 -2.06 16.84 11.31
C LYS A 31 -0.74 16.14 11.02
N ILE A 32 -0.50 15.79 9.76
CA ILE A 32 0.72 15.11 9.33
C ILE A 32 1.89 16.09 9.10
N PRO A 33 3.15 15.67 9.34
CA PRO A 33 4.31 16.51 9.09
C PRO A 33 4.53 16.77 7.59
N HIS A 34 5.36 17.77 7.26
CA HIS A 34 5.78 18.02 5.88
C HIS A 34 6.59 16.86 5.31
N ALA A 35 6.58 16.72 3.98
CA ALA A 35 7.31 15.67 3.28
C ALA A 35 8.71 16.12 2.84
N SER A 36 9.68 15.22 2.93
CA SER A 36 11.01 15.42 2.35
C SER A 36 10.97 15.31 0.83
N ARG A 37 11.98 15.85 0.14
CA ARG A 37 12.12 15.74 -1.32
C ARG A 37 12.08 14.27 -1.79
N GLU A 38 12.67 13.37 -1.02
CA GLU A 38 12.72 11.95 -1.35
C GLU A 38 11.35 11.28 -1.23
N ALA A 39 10.55 11.66 -0.23
CA ALA A 39 9.18 11.19 -0.09
C ALA A 39 8.31 11.67 -1.26
N ILE A 40 8.44 12.94 -1.65
CA ILE A 40 7.73 13.50 -2.82
C ILE A 40 8.12 12.76 -4.09
N GLN A 41 9.42 12.52 -4.31
CA GLN A 41 9.89 11.76 -5.47
C GLN A 41 9.28 10.36 -5.52
N MET A 42 9.21 9.66 -4.37
CA MET A 42 8.60 8.34 -4.28
C MET A 42 7.10 8.36 -4.58
N ILE A 43 6.38 9.41 -4.16
CA ILE A 43 4.96 9.57 -4.50
C ILE A 43 4.78 9.77 -6.01
N ILE A 44 5.66 10.54 -6.66
CA ILE A 44 5.64 10.72 -8.12
C ILE A 44 5.92 9.38 -8.82
N ASP A 45 6.88 8.61 -8.34
CA ASP A 45 7.20 7.28 -8.90
C ASP A 45 6.03 6.30 -8.73
N GLU A 46 5.34 6.34 -7.60
CA GLU A 46 4.11 5.58 -7.39
C GLU A 46 2.98 6.06 -8.31
N ALA A 47 2.86 7.35 -8.57
CA ALA A 47 1.89 7.89 -9.52
C ALA A 47 2.14 7.38 -10.96
N ARG A 48 3.41 7.26 -11.37
CA ARG A 48 3.82 6.62 -12.65
C ARG A 48 3.43 5.14 -12.65
N LYS A 49 3.74 4.44 -11.57
CA LYS A 49 3.45 3.00 -11.43
C LYS A 49 1.95 2.73 -11.53
N ARG A 50 1.11 3.54 -10.89
CA ARG A 50 -0.35 3.40 -10.96
C ARG A 50 -0.91 3.69 -12.34
N ALA A 51 -0.42 4.73 -13.03
CA ALA A 51 -0.81 5.00 -14.41
C ALA A 51 -0.52 3.80 -15.34
N LYS A 52 0.62 3.14 -15.13
CA LYS A 52 0.98 1.93 -15.87
C LYS A 52 0.13 0.71 -15.49
N LEU A 53 -0.05 0.43 -14.20
CA LEU A 53 -0.72 -0.80 -13.74
C LEU A 53 -2.25 -0.73 -13.86
N MET A 54 -2.86 0.44 -13.66
CA MET A 54 -4.31 0.60 -13.60
C MET A 54 -4.89 1.10 -14.93
N ASP A 55 -4.19 2.00 -15.60
CA ASP A 55 -4.69 2.65 -16.82
C ASP A 55 -3.94 2.20 -18.10
N ASN A 56 -2.94 1.30 -17.96
CA ASN A 56 -2.08 0.80 -19.04
C ASN A 56 -1.46 1.93 -19.90
N LYS A 57 -1.07 3.02 -19.24
CA LYS A 57 -0.43 4.19 -19.88
C LYS A 57 1.05 4.26 -19.49
N ASP A 58 1.92 4.18 -20.50
CA ASP A 58 3.34 4.49 -20.34
C ASP A 58 3.58 6.01 -20.41
N LYS A 59 4.68 6.47 -19.77
CA LYS A 59 5.07 7.89 -19.72
C LYS A 59 3.94 8.80 -19.23
N ALA A 60 3.18 8.32 -18.25
CA ALA A 60 2.04 9.01 -17.68
C ALA A 60 2.06 8.96 -16.15
N LEU A 61 1.32 9.88 -15.53
CA LEU A 61 1.11 10.03 -14.10
C LEU A 61 -0.39 9.88 -13.82
N THR A 62 -0.77 9.17 -12.76
CA THR A 62 -2.18 8.98 -12.44
C THR A 62 -2.83 10.28 -11.93
N LEU A 63 -4.07 10.53 -12.33
CA LEU A 63 -4.95 11.58 -11.81
C LEU A 63 -5.94 11.04 -10.76
N ARG A 64 -5.74 9.81 -10.27
CA ARG A 64 -6.46 9.24 -9.12
C ARG A 64 -5.97 9.87 -7.81
N LEU A 65 -6.06 11.20 -7.73
CA LEU A 65 -5.49 12.02 -6.66
C LEU A 65 -6.04 11.64 -5.28
N ARG A 66 -7.29 11.18 -5.19
CA ARG A 66 -7.87 10.68 -3.93
C ARG A 66 -7.08 9.51 -3.35
N GLU A 67 -6.70 8.55 -4.19
CA GLU A 67 -5.95 7.38 -3.74
C GLU A 67 -4.50 7.73 -3.38
N LEU A 68 -3.90 8.70 -4.10
CA LEU A 68 -2.59 9.25 -3.74
C LEU A 68 -2.65 10.04 -2.43
N GLY A 69 -3.67 10.87 -2.22
CA GLY A 69 -3.91 11.59 -0.95
C GLY A 69 -4.13 10.65 0.23
N GLY A 70 -4.77 9.50 0.01
CA GLY A 70 -4.86 8.42 1.00
C GLY A 70 -3.49 7.85 1.38
N LEU A 71 -2.62 7.61 0.39
CA LEU A 71 -1.25 7.16 0.62
C LEU A 71 -0.43 8.20 1.41
N ILE A 72 -0.54 9.48 1.06
CA ILE A 72 0.17 10.59 1.74
C ILE A 72 -0.22 10.65 3.22
N ARG A 73 -1.52 10.60 3.53
CA ARG A 73 -2.01 10.59 4.92
C ARG A 73 -1.56 9.38 5.70
N ALA A 74 -1.66 8.18 5.11
CA ALA A 74 -1.19 6.95 5.75
C ALA A 74 0.31 6.98 6.05
N ALA A 75 1.12 7.56 5.16
CA ALA A 75 2.56 7.75 5.41
C ALA A 75 2.83 8.81 6.48
N GLY A 76 2.01 9.86 6.53
CA GLY A 76 2.02 10.85 7.59
C GLY A 76 1.70 10.25 8.95
N ASP A 77 0.69 9.38 9.04
CA ASP A 77 0.33 8.67 10.27
C ASP A 77 1.49 7.78 10.75
N VAL A 78 2.15 7.08 9.82
CA VAL A 78 3.36 6.29 10.14
C VAL A 78 4.46 7.21 10.69
N ALA A 79 4.70 8.36 10.05
CA ALA A 79 5.70 9.32 10.51
C ALA A 79 5.40 9.85 11.93
N ILE A 80 4.13 10.15 12.24
CA ILE A 80 3.70 10.59 13.57
C ILE A 80 3.97 9.51 14.61
N VAL A 81 3.58 8.25 14.32
CA VAL A 81 3.79 7.12 15.23
C VAL A 81 5.28 6.89 15.52
N GLU A 82 6.14 7.11 14.53
CA GLU A 82 7.60 7.02 14.67
C GLU A 82 8.24 8.27 15.30
N GLY A 83 7.47 9.33 15.58
CA GLY A 83 7.98 10.60 16.10
C GLY A 83 8.88 11.36 15.13
N ALA A 84 8.72 11.12 13.82
CA ALA A 84 9.54 11.74 12.79
C ALA A 84 9.10 13.19 12.50
N VAL A 85 10.08 14.08 12.29
CA VAL A 85 9.83 15.50 11.99
C VAL A 85 9.29 15.70 10.57
N LEU A 86 9.66 14.82 9.63
CA LEU A 86 9.24 14.86 8.23
C LEU A 86 8.77 13.49 7.77
N ILE A 87 7.88 13.48 6.77
CA ILE A 87 7.58 12.27 6.01
C ILE A 87 8.79 11.96 5.12
N GLU A 88 9.45 10.83 5.37
CA GLU A 88 10.57 10.32 4.59
C GLU A 88 10.14 9.18 3.66
N ALA A 89 11.01 8.84 2.71
CA ALA A 89 10.84 7.73 1.78
C ALA A 89 10.47 6.39 2.47
N LYS A 90 10.99 6.14 3.69
CA LYS A 90 10.67 4.93 4.46
C LYS A 90 9.19 4.86 4.86
N HIS A 91 8.58 5.99 5.26
CA HIS A 91 7.18 6.01 5.66
C HIS A 91 6.25 5.78 4.47
N ILE A 92 6.60 6.28 3.28
CA ILE A 92 5.88 6.01 2.04
C ILE A 92 5.92 4.51 1.71
N LYS A 93 7.09 3.87 1.82
CA LYS A 93 7.22 2.41 1.62
C LYS A 93 6.35 1.61 2.60
N GLU A 94 6.34 1.99 3.86
CA GLU A 94 5.51 1.32 4.88
C GLU A 94 4.01 1.55 4.64
N ALA A 95 3.60 2.76 4.25
CA ALA A 95 2.23 3.05 3.88
C ALA A 95 1.77 2.24 2.66
N LEU A 96 2.62 2.09 1.64
CA LEU A 96 2.34 1.24 0.47
C LEU A 96 2.15 -0.23 0.86
N LYS A 97 2.96 -0.76 1.78
CA LYS A 97 2.80 -2.15 2.26
C LYS A 97 1.44 -2.37 2.93
N ARG A 98 0.99 -1.38 3.70
CA ARG A 98 -0.31 -1.39 4.40
C ARG A 98 -1.50 -1.14 3.48
N ALA A 99 -1.29 -0.45 2.36
CA ALA A 99 -2.32 -0.17 1.36
C ALA A 99 -2.66 -1.36 0.45
N ARG A 100 -1.94 -2.49 0.56
CA ARG A 100 -2.24 -3.70 -0.20
C ARG A 100 -3.55 -4.36 0.23
N PRO A 101 -4.21 -5.13 -0.64
CA PRO A 101 -5.37 -5.94 -0.28
C PRO A 101 -5.10 -6.84 0.94
N VAL A 102 -6.12 -7.06 1.76
CA VAL A 102 -6.02 -7.87 3.00
C VAL A 102 -5.56 -9.30 2.65
N GLU A 103 -6.00 -9.83 1.52
CA GLU A 103 -5.64 -11.15 1.02
C GLU A 103 -4.13 -11.26 0.75
N GLU A 104 -3.52 -10.23 0.15
CA GLU A 104 -2.07 -10.18 -0.06
C GLU A 104 -1.31 -10.08 1.26
N GLN A 105 -1.83 -9.29 2.20
CA GLN A 105 -1.25 -9.18 3.55
C GLN A 105 -1.30 -10.51 4.29
N ILE A 106 -2.43 -11.23 4.22
CA ILE A 106 -2.60 -12.57 4.81
C ILE A 106 -1.65 -13.58 4.15
N LYS A 107 -1.53 -13.55 2.82
CA LYS A 107 -0.62 -14.43 2.08
C LYS A 107 0.84 -14.21 2.50
N GLU A 108 1.29 -12.97 2.67
CA GLU A 108 2.65 -12.69 3.13
C GLU A 108 2.89 -13.15 4.58
N LYS A 109 1.91 -12.93 5.47
CA LYS A 109 2.07 -13.25 6.90
C LYS A 109 1.91 -14.73 7.23
N TYR A 110 1.06 -15.45 6.48
CA TYR A 110 0.65 -16.83 6.80
C TYR A 110 0.83 -17.82 5.65
N GLY A 111 1.35 -17.40 4.50
CA GLY A 111 1.54 -18.21 3.29
C GLY A 111 0.24 -18.46 2.51
N SER A 112 -0.84 -18.79 3.21
CA SER A 112 -2.18 -18.99 2.64
C SER A 112 -3.28 -18.41 3.54
N PHE A 113 -4.44 -18.12 2.96
CA PHE A 113 -5.62 -17.67 3.71
C PHE A 113 -6.02 -18.67 4.80
N LEU A 114 -6.00 -19.96 4.47
CA LEU A 114 -6.29 -21.06 5.40
C LEU A 114 -5.29 -21.12 6.56
N GLY A 115 -4.01 -20.83 6.30
CA GLY A 115 -2.97 -20.74 7.35
C GLY A 115 -3.20 -19.59 8.33
N GLY A 116 -3.77 -18.47 7.86
CA GLY A 116 -4.18 -17.36 8.72
C GLY A 116 -5.35 -17.71 9.62
N VAL A 117 -6.41 -18.29 9.04
CA VAL A 117 -7.61 -18.71 9.78
C VAL A 117 -7.27 -19.76 10.84
N ALA A 118 -6.43 -20.76 10.52
CA ALA A 118 -6.02 -21.81 11.46
C ALA A 118 -5.31 -21.30 12.73
N LYS A 119 -4.68 -20.13 12.65
CA LYS A 119 -3.90 -19.54 13.76
C LYS A 119 -4.74 -18.66 14.69
N ASP A 120 -5.83 -18.08 14.17
CA ASP A 120 -6.77 -17.27 14.96
C ASP A 120 -7.85 -18.12 15.66
N ILE A 121 -7.96 -19.41 15.33
CA ILE A 121 -8.85 -20.37 16.02
C ILE A 121 -8.29 -20.69 17.40
N SER A 122 -9.10 -20.41 18.42
CA SER A 122 -8.77 -20.65 19.83
C SER A 122 -8.75 -22.15 20.15
N GLY A 123 -8.05 -22.54 21.23
CA GLY A 123 -7.95 -23.94 21.64
C GLY A 123 -9.31 -24.63 21.83
N SER A 124 -10.30 -23.89 22.33
CA SER A 124 -11.68 -24.37 22.53
C SER A 124 -12.46 -24.61 21.22
N GLU A 125 -12.14 -23.89 20.16
CA GLU A 125 -12.79 -24.08 18.85
C GLU A 125 -12.17 -25.25 18.06
N ARG A 126 -10.89 -25.59 18.33
CA ARG A 126 -10.26 -26.82 17.79
C ARG A 126 -10.89 -28.08 18.36
N ASP A 127 -11.17 -28.11 19.67
CA ASP A 127 -11.76 -29.26 20.34
C ASP A 127 -13.21 -29.53 19.87
N SER A 128 -13.94 -28.48 19.51
CA SER A 128 -15.33 -28.61 19.04
C SER A 128 -15.45 -29.10 17.59
N SER A 129 -14.33 -29.24 16.86
CA SER A 129 -14.33 -29.59 15.43
C SER A 129 -13.05 -30.34 14.98
N PRO A 130 -12.81 -31.57 15.47
CA PRO A 130 -11.55 -32.31 15.23
C PRO A 130 -11.29 -32.69 13.77
N TYR A 131 -12.33 -32.79 12.94
CA TYR A 131 -12.26 -33.30 11.58
C TYR A 131 -12.04 -32.21 10.51
N HIS A 132 -12.20 -30.92 10.84
CA HIS A 132 -12.10 -29.84 9.86
C HIS A 132 -10.67 -29.48 9.46
N TYR A 133 -9.66 -29.95 10.20
CA TYR A 133 -8.25 -29.62 10.00
C TYR A 133 -7.39 -30.84 9.61
N TRP A 134 -8.00 -32.01 9.39
CA TRP A 134 -7.27 -33.26 9.14
C TRP A 134 -6.55 -33.30 7.79
N ASN A 135 -6.94 -32.45 6.83
CA ASN A 135 -6.29 -32.32 5.51
C ASN A 135 -5.28 -31.16 5.44
N GLN A 136 -4.56 -30.87 6.53
CA GLN A 136 -3.67 -29.70 6.62
C GLN A 136 -2.32 -29.80 5.90
N HIS A 137 -2.01 -30.90 5.20
CA HIS A 137 -0.80 -31.02 4.38
C HIS A 137 -1.09 -31.67 3.03
N VAL A 138 -1.56 -30.89 2.05
CA VAL A 138 -1.64 -31.38 0.66
C VAL A 138 -0.72 -30.60 -0.29
N HIS A 139 -0.27 -29.39 0.09
CA HIS A 139 0.65 -28.59 -0.73
C HIS A 139 1.69 -27.82 0.10
N ASP A 140 2.39 -28.51 1.01
CA ASP A 140 3.68 -28.02 1.50
C ASP A 140 4.77 -28.68 0.64
N ASP A 141 4.99 -28.16 -0.58
CA ASP A 141 6.06 -28.57 -1.49
C ASP A 141 7.43 -28.10 -0.94
N LYS A 142 7.79 -28.56 0.25
CA LYS A 142 9.19 -28.61 0.67
C LYS A 142 9.71 -29.97 0.23
N GLN A 143 10.28 -30.02 -0.98
CA GLN A 143 11.17 -31.12 -1.36
C GLN A 143 12.24 -31.24 -0.28
N GLY A 144 12.13 -32.28 0.55
CA GLY A 144 13.16 -32.65 1.50
C GLY A 144 14.45 -32.97 0.76
N TYR A 145 15.55 -32.41 1.25
CA TYR A 145 16.90 -32.69 0.80
C TYR A 145 17.15 -34.21 0.75
N ARG A 146 17.67 -34.70 -0.38
CA ARG A 146 18.37 -35.99 -0.45
C ARG A 146 19.81 -35.81 -0.01
#